data_AF-A6NSF9-F1
#
_entry.id   AF-A6NSF9-F1
#
_cell.length_a   1.000
_cell.length_b   1.000
_cell.length_c   1.000
_cell.angle_alpha   90.00
_cell.angle_beta   90.00
_cell.angle_gamma   90.00
#
_symmetry.space_group_name_H-M   'P 1'
#
loop_
_entity.id
_entity.type
_entity.pdbx_description
1 polymer ?
#
loop_
_entity_poly.entity_id
_entity_poly.type
_entity_poly.pdbx_seq_one_letter_code
_entity_poly.pdbx_strand_id
1 'polypeptide(L)'
;MAVEMNKKNMDPASLAAYIDHTLLKPEASVADIKKVCDEAKEHHFASVCVNPSYTRYVAEQLAGSDVTPCCVIGFPFGTQTPEAKAFETQDAVANGAREVDMVINVGAIKSGDWELVERDVAGVVKATDGKAGVKVILETCLLTDEEKVKACTICKKAGAAFVKTSTGYSKGGATVEDVRLMRETVGPEMGVKASGGIRTYEDAVAMIEAGANRLGASAGIKIIAGPSAGESAPKAGY
;
A
#
# COMPACT_ATOMS: atom_id res chain seq x y z
N MET A 1 17.83 -17.97 21.44
CA MET A 1 18.22 -18.52 20.13
C MET A 1 17.22 -18.01 19.12
N ALA A 2 17.54 -16.88 18.48
CA ALA A 2 16.73 -16.36 17.40
C ALA A 2 17.04 -17.19 16.17
N VAL A 3 16.02 -17.87 15.63
CA VAL A 3 16.12 -18.50 14.32
C VAL A 3 16.19 -17.35 13.33
N GLU A 4 17.39 -17.04 12.82
CA GLU A 4 17.52 -16.34 11.55
C GLU A 4 16.92 -17.26 10.48
N MET A 5 15.61 -17.12 10.26
CA MET A 5 14.96 -17.72 9.11
C MET A 5 15.58 -17.07 7.87
N ASN A 6 16.29 -17.90 7.11
CA ASN A 6 16.86 -17.54 5.83
C ASN A 6 15.70 -17.06 4.93
N LYS A 7 15.59 -15.73 4.71
CA LYS A 7 14.44 -15.07 4.06
C LYS A 7 14.13 -15.56 2.64
N LYS A 8 15.02 -16.38 2.05
CA LYS A 8 14.84 -17.03 0.75
C LYS A 8 13.70 -18.04 0.65
N ASN A 9 13.17 -18.55 1.76
CA ASN A 9 12.10 -19.55 1.76
C ASN A 9 10.96 -19.14 2.72
N MET A 10 10.30 -18.01 2.44
CA MET A 10 9.05 -17.68 3.14
C MET A 10 7.97 -18.71 2.79
N ASP A 11 7.19 -19.13 3.78
CA ASP A 11 6.00 -19.93 3.49
C ASP A 11 5.03 -19.09 2.63
N PRO A 12 4.65 -19.52 1.42
CA PRO A 12 3.75 -18.73 0.56
C PRO A 12 2.45 -18.31 1.25
N ALA A 13 1.89 -19.16 2.11
CA ALA A 13 0.68 -18.82 2.86
C ALA A 13 0.91 -17.67 3.85
N SER A 14 2.10 -17.57 4.44
CA SER A 14 2.46 -16.49 5.37
C SER A 14 2.51 -15.10 4.70
N LEU A 15 2.64 -15.04 3.37
CA LEU A 15 2.62 -13.78 2.63
C LEU A 15 1.24 -13.10 2.68
N ALA A 16 0.17 -13.84 2.99
CA ALA A 16 -1.17 -13.28 3.07
C ALA A 16 -1.26 -12.08 4.03
N ALA A 17 -0.62 -12.17 5.19
CA ALA A 17 -0.59 -11.11 6.20
C ALA A 17 0.14 -9.83 5.75
N TYR A 18 0.84 -9.87 4.61
CA TYR A 18 1.47 -8.69 4.00
C TYR A 18 0.60 -8.07 2.90
N ILE A 19 -0.44 -8.75 2.42
CA ILE A 19 -1.14 -8.35 1.20
C ILE A 19 -2.33 -7.45 1.52
N ASP A 20 -2.33 -6.27 0.92
CA ASP A 20 -3.51 -5.45 0.71
C ASP A 20 -4.15 -5.87 -0.63
N HIS A 21 -5.18 -6.72 -0.57
CA HIS A 21 -5.84 -7.27 -1.74
C HIS A 21 -6.65 -6.17 -2.43
N THR A 22 -6.20 -5.76 -3.61
CA THR A 22 -6.55 -4.46 -4.18
C THR A 22 -7.39 -4.61 -5.44
N LEU A 23 -8.52 -3.91 -5.51
CA LEU A 23 -9.32 -3.74 -6.73
C LEU A 23 -9.75 -2.28 -6.89
N LEU A 24 -9.07 -1.57 -7.79
CA LEU A 24 -9.25 -0.13 -8.04
C LEU A 24 -9.68 0.17 -9.48
N LYS A 25 -10.02 -0.86 -10.26
CA LYS A 25 -10.45 -0.70 -11.65
C LYS A 25 -11.78 0.07 -11.70
N PRO A 26 -11.92 1.12 -12.51
CA PRO A 26 -13.16 1.93 -12.56
C PRO A 26 -14.38 1.12 -13.01
N GLU A 27 -14.19 0.04 -13.77
CA GLU A 27 -15.22 -0.89 -14.21
C GLU A 27 -15.59 -1.97 -13.18
N ALA A 28 -14.91 -2.04 -12.03
CA ALA A 28 -15.18 -3.06 -11.01
C ALA A 28 -16.62 -2.95 -10.51
N SER A 29 -17.37 -4.04 -10.57
CA SER A 29 -18.75 -4.14 -10.09
C SER A 29 -18.82 -4.53 -8.61
N VAL A 30 -20.00 -4.41 -7.99
CA VAL A 30 -20.25 -4.91 -6.62
C VAL A 30 -19.95 -6.41 -6.50
N ALA A 31 -20.20 -7.20 -7.55
CA ALA A 31 -19.89 -8.62 -7.56
C ALA A 31 -18.38 -8.89 -7.52
N ASP A 32 -17.59 -8.08 -8.24
CA ASP A 32 -16.13 -8.18 -8.21
C ASP A 32 -15.58 -7.78 -6.82
N ILE A 33 -16.14 -6.73 -6.23
CA ILE A 33 -15.78 -6.28 -4.87
C ILE A 33 -16.13 -7.35 -3.83
N LYS A 34 -17.29 -8.00 -3.96
CA LYS A 34 -17.68 -9.13 -3.10
C LYS A 34 -16.65 -10.25 -3.17
N LYS A 35 -16.28 -10.65 -4.39
CA LYS A 35 -15.28 -11.70 -4.62
C LYS A 35 -13.96 -11.39 -3.92
N VAL A 36 -13.46 -10.16 -4.07
CA VAL A 36 -12.22 -9.71 -3.42
C VAL A 36 -12.34 -9.75 -1.89
N CYS A 37 -13.49 -9.38 -1.33
CA CYS A 37 -13.74 -9.50 0.12
C CYS A 37 -13.75 -10.95 0.59
N ASP A 38 -14.39 -11.85 -0.16
CA ASP A 38 -14.47 -13.28 0.19
C ASP A 38 -13.09 -13.94 0.12
N GLU A 39 -12.32 -13.68 -0.95
CA GLU A 39 -10.92 -14.11 -1.09
C GLU A 39 -10.06 -13.61 0.07
N ALA A 40 -10.21 -12.33 0.47
CA ALA A 40 -9.44 -11.77 1.57
C ALA A 40 -9.76 -12.40 2.92
N LYS A 41 -11.03 -12.72 3.19
CA LYS A 41 -11.45 -13.43 4.40
C LYS A 41 -10.95 -14.87 4.41
N GLU A 42 -11.07 -15.57 3.28
CA GLU A 42 -10.62 -16.96 3.15
C GLU A 42 -9.12 -17.11 3.41
N HIS A 43 -8.33 -16.14 2.95
CA HIS A 43 -6.87 -16.21 3.03
C HIS A 43 -6.25 -15.34 4.12
N HIS A 44 -7.05 -14.64 4.93
CA HIS A 44 -6.56 -13.75 5.99
C HIS A 44 -5.59 -12.68 5.45
N PHE A 45 -5.97 -12.02 4.35
CA PHE A 45 -5.21 -10.88 3.84
C PHE A 45 -5.25 -9.71 4.81
N ALA A 46 -4.21 -8.88 4.82
CA ALA A 46 -4.10 -7.75 5.74
C ALA A 46 -5.24 -6.74 5.57
N SER A 47 -5.58 -6.43 4.33
CA SER A 47 -6.68 -5.50 4.01
C SER A 47 -7.29 -5.76 2.64
N VAL A 48 -8.46 -5.16 2.41
CA VAL A 48 -9.04 -4.98 1.07
C VAL A 48 -8.99 -3.50 0.72
N CYS A 49 -8.35 -3.15 -0.39
CA CYS A 49 -8.17 -1.77 -0.84
C CYS A 49 -9.03 -1.46 -2.07
N VAL A 50 -9.96 -0.52 -1.93
CA VAL A 50 -10.96 -0.16 -2.95
C VAL A 50 -11.11 1.35 -3.15
N ASN A 51 -11.84 1.73 -4.19
CA ASN A 51 -12.25 3.12 -4.41
C ASN A 51 -13.30 3.56 -3.37
N PRO A 52 -13.41 4.87 -3.06
CA PRO A 52 -14.29 5.40 -2.01
C PRO A 52 -15.76 4.97 -2.09
N SER A 53 -16.31 4.83 -3.29
CA SER A 53 -17.71 4.43 -3.50
C SER A 53 -18.04 3.04 -2.94
N TYR A 54 -17.03 2.20 -2.70
CA TYR A 54 -17.20 0.85 -2.17
C TYR A 54 -16.87 0.72 -0.69
N THR A 55 -16.38 1.77 -0.02
CA THR A 55 -15.85 1.69 1.35
C THR A 55 -16.86 1.13 2.34
N ARG A 56 -18.11 1.64 2.32
CA ARG A 56 -19.18 1.13 3.21
C ARG A 56 -19.48 -0.34 2.98
N TYR A 57 -19.65 -0.71 1.71
CA TYR A 57 -19.93 -2.09 1.34
C TYR A 57 -18.80 -3.03 1.79
N VAL A 58 -17.53 -2.67 1.56
CA VAL A 58 -16.38 -3.47 2.00
C VAL A 58 -16.33 -3.57 3.53
N ALA A 59 -16.54 -2.47 4.25
CA ALA A 59 -16.56 -2.50 5.72
C ALA A 59 -17.65 -3.44 6.26
N GLU A 60 -18.83 -3.45 5.64
CA GLU A 60 -19.92 -4.39 5.99
C GLU A 60 -19.56 -5.85 5.64
N GLN A 61 -18.97 -6.11 4.47
CA GLN A 61 -18.59 -7.46 4.04
C GLN A 61 -17.44 -8.08 4.86
N LEU A 62 -16.60 -7.24 5.46
CA LEU A 62 -15.46 -7.64 6.31
C LEU A 62 -15.79 -7.57 7.81
N ALA A 63 -17.02 -7.22 8.19
CA ALA A 63 -17.40 -7.16 9.59
C ALA A 63 -17.21 -8.53 10.27
N GLY A 64 -16.44 -8.54 11.37
CA GLY A 64 -16.14 -9.75 12.14
C GLY A 64 -14.96 -10.58 11.62
N SER A 65 -14.29 -10.17 10.54
CA SER A 65 -13.00 -10.74 10.15
C SER A 65 -11.82 -9.93 10.69
N ASP A 66 -10.62 -10.45 10.50
CA ASP A 66 -9.32 -9.80 10.76
C ASP A 66 -8.82 -8.94 9.58
N VAL A 67 -9.59 -8.87 8.49
CA VAL A 67 -9.24 -8.14 7.27
C VAL A 67 -9.62 -6.67 7.42
N THR A 68 -8.67 -5.78 7.18
CA THR A 68 -8.89 -4.34 7.36
C THR A 68 -9.56 -3.70 6.13
N PRO A 69 -10.62 -2.88 6.27
CA PRO A 69 -11.15 -2.10 5.14
C PRO A 69 -10.24 -0.89 4.83
N CYS A 70 -9.70 -0.85 3.62
CA CYS A 70 -8.80 0.19 3.12
C CYS A 70 -9.43 0.97 1.93
N CYS A 71 -9.25 2.29 1.93
CA CYS A 71 -9.75 3.18 0.87
C CYS A 71 -8.62 4.03 0.28
N VAL A 72 -8.62 4.29 -1.03
CA VAL A 72 -7.71 5.29 -1.62
C VAL A 72 -8.27 6.71 -1.51
N ILE A 73 -7.41 7.73 -1.41
CA ILE A 73 -7.78 9.16 -1.26
C ILE A 73 -6.99 10.02 -2.26
N GLY A 74 -7.66 10.96 -2.93
CA GLY A 74 -7.05 11.79 -3.98
C GLY A 74 -6.47 10.97 -5.14
N PHE A 75 -7.01 9.77 -5.36
CA PHE A 75 -6.40 8.76 -6.21
C PHE A 75 -6.89 8.83 -7.66
N PRO A 76 -6.06 8.52 -8.68
CA PRO A 76 -4.64 8.17 -8.57
C PRO A 76 -3.67 9.36 -8.65
N PHE A 77 -4.15 10.57 -8.92
CA PHE A 77 -3.24 11.65 -9.36
C PHE A 77 -2.73 12.56 -8.23
N GLY A 78 -3.41 12.63 -7.09
CA GLY A 78 -3.02 13.47 -5.95
C GLY A 78 -3.15 14.97 -6.20
N THR A 79 -3.91 15.38 -7.21
CA THR A 79 -4.00 16.77 -7.70
C THR A 79 -5.13 17.60 -7.09
N GLN A 80 -5.97 16.98 -6.26
CA GLN A 80 -7.00 17.67 -5.48
C GLN A 80 -6.38 18.61 -4.44
N THR A 81 -7.15 19.58 -3.97
CA THR A 81 -6.72 20.44 -2.86
C THR A 81 -6.66 19.65 -1.55
N PRO A 82 -5.86 20.09 -0.56
CA PRO A 82 -5.81 19.46 0.76
C PRO A 82 -7.17 19.33 1.43
N GLU A 83 -8.04 20.33 1.27
CA GLU A 83 -9.37 20.35 1.86
C GLU A 83 -10.28 19.27 1.25
N ALA A 84 -10.19 19.06 -0.07
CA ALA A 84 -10.93 18.00 -0.74
C ALA A 84 -10.47 16.60 -0.29
N LYS A 85 -9.15 16.37 -0.18
CA LYS A 85 -8.62 15.09 0.33
C LYS A 85 -8.99 14.87 1.80
N ALA A 86 -8.98 15.91 2.61
CA ALA A 86 -9.41 15.83 4.01
C ALA A 86 -10.90 15.47 4.13
N PHE A 87 -11.76 16.09 3.32
CA PHE A 87 -13.19 15.75 3.29
C PHE A 87 -13.43 14.31 2.81
N GLU A 88 -12.78 13.89 1.72
CA GLU A 88 -12.86 12.51 1.21
C GLU A 88 -12.39 11.50 2.27
N THR A 89 -11.36 11.84 3.05
CA THR A 89 -10.88 11.02 4.16
C THR A 89 -11.91 10.89 5.27
N GLN A 90 -12.55 12.00 5.66
CA GLN A 90 -13.62 11.99 6.67
C GLN A 90 -14.79 11.12 6.25
N ASP A 91 -15.21 11.23 4.98
CA ASP A 91 -16.28 10.40 4.42
C ASP A 91 -15.88 8.92 4.41
N ALA A 92 -14.67 8.59 3.94
CA ALA A 92 -14.17 7.21 3.93
C ALA A 92 -14.13 6.60 5.35
N VAL A 93 -13.62 7.34 6.34
CA VAL A 93 -13.58 6.90 7.74
C VAL A 93 -15.00 6.72 8.31
N ALA A 94 -15.91 7.66 8.04
CA ALA A 94 -17.31 7.55 8.43
C ALA A 94 -18.01 6.35 7.79
N ASN A 95 -17.61 5.99 6.57
CA ASN A 95 -18.05 4.81 5.85
C ASN A 95 -17.32 3.52 6.24
N GLY A 96 -16.48 3.54 7.27
CA GLY A 96 -15.92 2.33 7.87
C GLY A 96 -14.49 1.99 7.45
N ALA A 97 -13.81 2.84 6.68
CA ALA A 97 -12.37 2.67 6.45
C ALA A 97 -11.60 2.67 7.79
N ARG A 98 -10.58 1.82 7.87
CA ARG A 98 -9.63 1.73 8.99
C ARG A 98 -8.19 1.97 8.54
N GLU A 99 -7.97 1.97 7.24
CA GLU A 99 -6.77 2.49 6.61
C GLU A 99 -7.16 3.34 5.40
N VAL A 100 -6.37 4.36 5.09
CA VAL A 100 -6.49 5.15 3.86
C VAL A 100 -5.15 5.25 3.14
N ASP A 101 -5.17 5.15 1.82
CA ASP A 101 -4.01 5.28 0.94
C ASP A 101 -4.14 6.58 0.12
N MET A 102 -3.59 7.68 0.63
CA MET A 102 -3.62 8.98 -0.07
C MET A 102 -2.52 9.11 -1.11
N VAL A 103 -2.75 9.87 -2.18
CA VAL A 103 -1.69 10.24 -3.14
C VAL A 103 -1.12 11.62 -2.80
N ILE A 104 0.19 11.72 -2.66
CA ILE A 104 0.90 12.98 -2.42
C ILE A 104 0.76 13.93 -3.61
N ASN A 105 0.81 15.24 -3.37
CA ASN A 105 0.83 16.21 -4.47
C ASN A 105 2.22 16.25 -5.15
N VAL A 106 2.41 15.42 -6.18
CA VAL A 106 3.67 15.35 -6.95
C VAL A 106 4.00 16.69 -7.62
N GLY A 107 2.99 17.44 -8.09
CA GLY A 107 3.20 18.75 -8.72
C GLY A 107 3.81 19.77 -7.74
N ALA A 108 3.37 19.76 -6.49
CA ALA A 108 3.93 20.59 -5.42
C ALA A 108 5.39 20.21 -5.13
N ILE A 109 5.71 18.92 -5.06
CA ILE A 109 7.09 18.42 -4.92
C ILE A 109 7.97 18.95 -6.05
N LYS A 110 7.54 18.80 -7.30
CA LYS A 110 8.29 19.25 -8.48
C LYS A 110 8.46 20.77 -8.55
N SER A 111 7.58 21.50 -7.89
CA SER A 111 7.64 22.96 -7.78
C SER A 111 8.43 23.44 -6.56
N GLY A 112 8.93 22.52 -5.72
CA GLY A 112 9.60 22.84 -4.46
C GLY A 112 8.67 23.41 -3.38
N ASP A 113 7.35 23.31 -3.55
CA ASP A 113 6.34 23.76 -2.60
C ASP A 113 6.10 22.72 -1.51
N TRP A 114 7.11 22.59 -0.64
CA TRP A 114 7.09 21.60 0.44
C TRP A 114 6.12 21.96 1.56
N GLU A 115 5.73 23.24 1.70
CA GLU A 115 4.71 23.68 2.64
C GLU A 115 3.33 23.14 2.23
N LEU A 116 3.00 23.19 0.94
CA LEU A 116 1.78 22.58 0.43
C LEU A 116 1.78 21.06 0.63
N VAL A 117 2.92 20.38 0.39
CA VAL A 117 3.05 18.94 0.61
C VAL A 117 2.81 18.58 2.09
N GLU A 118 3.43 19.31 3.02
CA GLU A 118 3.25 19.08 4.46
C GLU A 118 1.80 19.33 4.87
N ARG A 119 1.20 20.43 4.40
CA ARG A 119 -0.20 20.77 4.67
C ARG A 119 -1.17 19.71 4.15
N ASP A 120 -0.93 19.19 2.96
CA ASP A 120 -1.74 18.14 2.32
C ASP A 120 -1.74 16.85 3.14
N VAL A 121 -0.55 16.33 3.47
CA VAL A 121 -0.41 15.09 4.23
C VAL A 121 -0.94 15.25 5.66
N ALA A 122 -0.55 16.32 6.36
CA ALA A 122 -1.01 16.57 7.72
C ALA A 122 -2.54 16.77 7.80
N GLY A 123 -3.13 17.40 6.77
CA GLY A 123 -4.58 17.57 6.64
C GLY A 123 -5.31 16.23 6.60
N VAL A 124 -4.83 15.28 5.78
CA VAL A 124 -5.39 13.92 5.70
C VAL A 124 -5.18 13.14 7.00
N VAL A 125 -3.98 13.19 7.59
CA VAL A 125 -3.73 12.52 8.89
C VAL A 125 -4.67 13.03 9.98
N LYS A 126 -4.83 14.35 10.07
CA LYS A 126 -5.77 14.95 11.03
C LYS A 126 -7.22 14.56 10.74
N ALA A 127 -7.59 14.47 9.47
CA ALA A 127 -8.96 14.14 9.04
C ALA A 127 -9.41 12.73 9.44
N THR A 128 -8.48 11.80 9.71
CA THR A 128 -8.85 10.46 10.20
C THR A 128 -9.35 10.47 11.65
N ASP A 129 -9.09 11.54 12.42
CA ASP A 129 -9.43 11.63 13.84
C ASP A 129 -8.88 10.43 14.66
N GLY A 130 -7.72 9.91 14.25
CA GLY A 130 -7.09 8.73 14.85
C GLY A 130 -7.81 7.39 14.61
N LYS A 131 -8.88 7.37 13.80
CA LYS A 131 -9.71 6.17 13.54
C LYS A 131 -9.20 5.32 12.38
N ALA A 132 -8.30 5.86 11.57
CA ALA A 132 -7.69 5.16 10.45
C ALA A 132 -6.20 5.48 10.30
N GLY A 133 -5.41 4.47 9.91
CA GLY A 133 -4.00 4.65 9.54
C GLY A 133 -3.85 5.23 8.15
N VAL A 134 -2.99 6.24 7.99
CA VAL A 134 -2.72 6.87 6.69
C VAL A 134 -1.46 6.27 6.05
N LYS A 135 -1.58 5.85 4.79
CA LYS A 135 -0.47 5.47 3.92
C LYS A 135 -0.34 6.54 2.83
N VAL A 136 0.86 7.06 2.62
CA VAL A 136 1.10 8.12 1.62
C VAL A 136 1.79 7.54 0.40
N ILE A 137 1.09 7.50 -0.73
CA ILE A 137 1.63 7.10 -2.03
C ILE A 137 2.48 8.25 -2.57
N LEU A 138 3.78 7.99 -2.76
CA LEU A 138 4.74 8.97 -3.26
C LEU A 138 4.75 9.07 -4.79
N GLU A 139 4.33 8.00 -5.46
CA GLU A 139 4.49 7.80 -6.90
C GLU A 139 5.95 7.88 -7.34
N THR A 140 6.77 6.99 -6.78
CA THR A 140 8.24 7.03 -6.85
C THR A 140 8.80 7.11 -8.27
N CYS A 141 8.11 6.54 -9.26
CA CYS A 141 8.51 6.60 -10.66
C CYS A 141 8.54 8.03 -11.26
N LEU A 142 7.96 9.01 -10.56
CA LEU A 142 8.00 10.42 -10.93
C LEU A 142 9.03 11.22 -10.13
N LEU A 143 9.62 10.65 -9.08
CA LEU A 143 10.45 11.37 -8.13
C LEU A 143 11.94 11.00 -8.26
N THR A 144 12.81 11.97 -7.97
CA THR A 144 14.23 11.71 -7.73
C THR A 144 14.42 11.13 -6.33
N ASP A 145 15.59 10.54 -6.05
CA ASP A 145 15.87 9.97 -4.73
C ASP A 145 15.84 11.04 -3.62
N GLU A 146 16.34 12.25 -3.91
CA GLU A 146 16.29 13.39 -3.00
C GLU A 146 14.84 13.79 -2.66
N GLU A 147 13.97 13.81 -3.66
CA GLU A 147 12.53 14.09 -3.46
C GLU A 147 11.84 12.98 -2.67
N LYS A 148 12.18 11.70 -2.93
CA LYS A 148 11.65 10.55 -2.17
C LYS A 148 12.04 10.65 -0.69
N VAL A 149 13.30 10.95 -0.38
CA VAL A 149 13.79 11.12 1.00
C VAL A 149 13.06 12.25 1.70
N LYS A 150 12.93 13.41 1.05
CA LYS A 150 12.25 14.57 1.64
C LYS A 150 10.75 14.32 1.85
N ALA A 151 10.08 13.69 0.88
CA ALA A 151 8.68 13.31 1.00
C ALA A 151 8.46 12.30 2.15
N CYS A 152 9.31 11.27 2.26
CA CYS A 152 9.28 10.33 3.38
C CYS A 152 9.40 11.03 4.74
N THR A 153 10.33 11.97 4.85
CA THR A 153 10.56 12.75 6.08
C THR A 153 9.33 13.57 6.46
N ILE A 154 8.68 14.23 5.49
CA ILE A 154 7.43 14.97 5.71
C ILE A 154 6.32 14.03 6.17
N CYS A 155 6.15 12.88 5.50
CA CYS A 155 5.12 11.91 5.86
C CYS A 155 5.30 11.40 7.30
N LYS A 156 6.54 11.13 7.70
CA LYS A 156 6.88 10.73 9.08
C LYS A 156 6.55 11.83 10.09
N LYS A 157 6.97 13.07 9.82
CA LYS A 157 6.67 14.24 10.68
C LYS A 157 5.17 14.49 10.83
N ALA A 158 4.40 14.29 9.76
CA ALA A 158 2.95 14.47 9.75
C ALA A 158 2.18 13.35 10.49
N GLY A 159 2.84 12.27 10.89
CA GLY A 159 2.22 11.15 11.60
C GLY A 159 1.53 10.13 10.69
N ALA A 160 1.92 10.04 9.41
CA ALA A 160 1.45 8.94 8.57
C ALA A 160 1.96 7.59 9.11
N ALA A 161 1.17 6.55 8.96
CA ALA A 161 1.53 5.20 9.40
C ALA A 161 2.47 4.52 8.40
N PHE A 162 2.31 4.82 7.10
CA PHE A 162 3.13 4.24 6.03
C PHE A 162 3.50 5.27 4.97
N VAL A 163 4.64 5.03 4.32
CA VAL A 163 4.90 5.50 2.96
C VAL A 163 4.67 4.36 1.96
N LYS A 164 4.17 4.68 0.77
CA LYS A 164 3.79 3.73 -0.28
C LYS A 164 4.43 4.11 -1.61
N THR A 165 4.92 3.13 -2.37
CA THR A 165 5.68 3.40 -3.60
C THR A 165 4.81 4.02 -4.69
N SER A 166 3.78 3.30 -5.17
CA SER A 166 3.16 3.61 -6.45
C SER A 166 1.64 3.40 -6.47
N THR A 167 0.95 4.10 -7.38
CA THR A 167 -0.49 3.94 -7.57
C THR A 167 -0.85 2.73 -8.42
N GLY A 168 0.05 2.32 -9.31
CA GLY A 168 -0.23 1.35 -10.39
C GLY A 168 -0.88 1.95 -11.63
N TYR A 169 -1.07 3.27 -11.68
CA TYR A 169 -1.66 4.02 -12.79
C TYR A 169 -0.69 5.02 -13.46
N SER A 170 0.59 4.97 -13.09
CA SER A 170 1.67 5.76 -13.69
C SER A 170 2.62 4.89 -14.51
N LYS A 171 3.81 5.41 -14.83
CA LYS A 171 4.78 4.81 -15.76
C LYS A 171 5.60 3.65 -15.17
N GLY A 172 5.58 3.48 -13.84
CA GLY A 172 6.34 2.46 -13.13
C GLY A 172 5.69 2.04 -11.81
N GLY A 173 6.12 0.89 -11.29
CA GLY A 173 5.66 0.34 -10.01
C GLY A 173 6.75 0.36 -8.94
N ALA A 174 6.65 -0.54 -7.97
CA ALA A 174 7.66 -0.70 -6.92
C ALA A 174 8.98 -1.26 -7.48
N THR A 175 10.09 -0.72 -7.00
CA THR A 175 11.43 -1.28 -7.21
C THR A 175 12.05 -1.62 -5.85
N VAL A 176 12.99 -2.56 -5.85
CA VAL A 176 13.71 -2.96 -4.63
C VAL A 176 14.52 -1.77 -4.08
N GLU A 177 15.09 -0.96 -4.97
CA GLU A 177 15.86 0.22 -4.66
C GLU A 177 15.02 1.29 -3.97
N ASP A 178 13.81 1.58 -4.50
CA ASP A 178 12.90 2.55 -3.89
C ASP A 178 12.45 2.09 -2.50
N VAL A 179 12.12 0.80 -2.35
CA VAL A 179 11.69 0.25 -1.05
C VAL A 179 12.80 0.35 -0.01
N ARG A 180 14.05 0.03 -0.37
CA ARG A 180 15.21 0.18 0.54
C ARG A 180 15.42 1.64 0.94
N LEU A 181 15.44 2.55 -0.02
CA LEU A 181 15.61 3.98 0.23
C LEU A 181 14.53 4.53 1.17
N MET A 182 13.27 4.17 0.92
CA MET A 182 12.14 4.55 1.76
C MET A 182 12.29 3.99 3.18
N ARG A 183 12.63 2.70 3.32
CA ARG A 183 12.88 2.05 4.61
C ARG A 183 13.98 2.74 5.40
N GLU A 184 15.13 2.98 4.78
CA GLU A 184 16.27 3.65 5.41
C GLU A 184 15.87 5.05 5.91
N THR A 185 15.06 5.77 5.12
CA THR A 185 14.61 7.12 5.48
C THR A 185 13.60 7.11 6.64
N VAL A 186 12.60 6.23 6.61
CA VAL A 186 11.53 6.27 7.62
C VAL A 186 11.88 5.53 8.92
N GLY A 187 12.93 4.71 8.91
CA GLY A 187 13.37 3.93 10.07
C GLY A 187 12.46 2.74 10.35
N PRO A 188 12.60 2.06 11.51
CA PRO A 188 11.94 0.77 11.76
C PRO A 188 10.46 0.88 12.19
N GLU A 189 10.03 2.04 12.70
CA GLU A 189 8.71 2.20 13.31
C GLU A 189 7.60 2.50 12.30
N MET A 190 7.90 3.34 11.31
CA MET A 190 6.95 3.69 10.25
C MET A 190 6.97 2.61 9.17
N GLY A 191 5.80 2.30 8.64
CA GLY A 191 5.64 1.25 7.65
C GLY A 191 6.09 1.65 6.24
N VAL A 192 6.51 0.66 5.45
CA VAL A 192 6.73 0.82 4.00
C VAL A 192 5.81 -0.15 3.26
N LYS A 193 5.01 0.37 2.32
CA LYS A 193 4.15 -0.42 1.44
C LYS A 193 4.68 -0.40 0.01
N ALA A 194 5.05 -1.57 -0.51
CA ALA A 194 5.41 -1.72 -1.91
C ALA A 194 4.14 -2.00 -2.74
N SER A 195 3.93 -1.29 -3.84
CA SER A 195 2.77 -1.51 -4.71
C SER A 195 3.05 -1.13 -6.15
N GLY A 196 2.31 -1.77 -7.06
CA GLY A 196 2.47 -1.62 -8.50
C GLY A 196 3.48 -2.62 -9.05
N GLY A 197 3.03 -3.54 -9.91
CA GLY A 197 3.90 -4.51 -10.59
C GLY A 197 4.17 -5.81 -9.84
N ILE A 198 3.78 -5.95 -8.56
CA ILE A 198 4.00 -7.16 -7.76
C ILE A 198 3.00 -8.25 -8.20
N ARG A 199 3.48 -9.29 -8.88
CA ARG A 199 2.63 -10.30 -9.54
C ARG A 199 2.99 -11.73 -9.17
N THR A 200 4.19 -11.98 -8.66
CA THR A 200 4.66 -13.32 -8.31
C THR A 200 5.09 -13.41 -6.85
N TYR A 201 5.28 -14.64 -6.39
CA TYR A 201 5.85 -14.92 -5.08
C TYR A 201 7.24 -14.29 -4.94
N GLU A 202 8.06 -14.37 -5.98
CA GLU A 202 9.43 -13.84 -6.00
C GLU A 202 9.43 -12.31 -5.90
N ASP A 203 8.53 -11.62 -6.61
CA ASP A 203 8.35 -10.17 -6.49
C ASP A 203 8.01 -9.80 -5.04
N ALA A 204 7.08 -10.53 -4.42
CA ALA A 204 6.62 -10.26 -3.06
C ALA A 204 7.75 -10.44 -2.04
N VAL A 205 8.49 -11.55 -2.12
CA VAL A 205 9.64 -11.82 -1.24
C VAL A 205 10.71 -10.75 -1.43
N ALA A 206 11.05 -10.37 -2.66
CA ALA A 206 12.05 -9.34 -2.92
C ALA A 206 11.70 -7.98 -2.27
N MET A 207 10.43 -7.58 -2.31
CA MET A 207 9.97 -6.33 -1.68
C MET A 207 10.00 -6.42 -0.15
N ILE A 208 9.65 -7.56 0.44
CA ILE A 208 9.73 -7.76 1.89
C ILE A 208 11.18 -7.76 2.35
N GLU A 209 12.08 -8.44 1.63
CA GLU A 209 13.52 -8.42 1.90
C GLU A 209 14.13 -7.02 1.78
N ALA A 210 13.62 -6.21 0.85
CA ALA A 210 13.98 -4.80 0.70
C ALA A 210 13.50 -3.91 1.87
N GLY A 211 12.55 -4.39 2.67
CA GLY A 211 12.07 -3.72 3.87
C GLY A 211 10.60 -3.32 3.85
N ALA A 212 9.79 -3.81 2.90
CA ALA A 212 8.35 -3.59 2.92
C ALA A 212 7.67 -4.35 4.08
N ASN A 213 6.71 -3.70 4.76
CA ASN A 213 5.80 -4.37 5.71
C ASN A 213 4.46 -4.75 5.07
N ARG A 214 4.14 -4.15 3.92
CA ARG A 214 2.86 -4.36 3.23
C ARG A 214 3.08 -4.35 1.71
N LEU A 215 2.26 -5.12 1.01
CA LEU A 215 2.29 -5.30 -0.44
C LEU A 215 0.90 -4.95 -1.00
N GLY A 216 0.80 -3.96 -1.88
CA GLY A 216 -0.42 -3.71 -2.63
C GLY A 216 -0.44 -4.52 -3.93
N ALA A 217 -1.30 -5.53 -4.00
CA ALA A 217 -1.38 -6.42 -5.16
C ALA A 217 -2.83 -6.82 -5.48
N SER A 218 -3.16 -6.90 -6.76
CA SER A 218 -4.39 -7.54 -7.25
C SER A 218 -4.19 -9.04 -7.54
N ALA A 219 -2.94 -9.51 -7.54
CA ALA A 219 -2.56 -10.90 -7.78
C ALA A 219 -2.36 -11.69 -6.47
N GLY A 220 -3.00 -11.27 -5.37
CA GLY A 220 -2.76 -11.82 -4.03
C GLY A 220 -2.88 -13.34 -3.98
N ILE A 221 -3.94 -13.91 -4.57
CA ILE A 221 -4.16 -15.36 -4.68
C ILE A 221 -3.00 -16.07 -5.37
N LYS A 222 -2.51 -15.51 -6.49
CA LYS A 222 -1.38 -16.09 -7.23
C LYS A 222 -0.09 -16.04 -6.40
N ILE A 223 0.12 -14.95 -5.66
CA ILE A 223 1.32 -14.76 -4.82
C ILE A 223 1.35 -15.80 -3.70
N ILE A 224 0.23 -16.01 -2.99
CA ILE A 224 0.18 -16.97 -1.87
C ILE A 224 0.11 -18.43 -2.32
N ALA A 225 -0.20 -18.69 -3.59
CA ALA A 225 -0.06 -20.03 -4.17
C ALA A 225 1.41 -20.46 -4.32
N GLY A 226 2.36 -19.52 -4.21
CA GLY A 226 3.80 -19.79 -4.25
C GLY A 226 4.40 -19.79 -5.67
N PRO A 227 5.65 -20.26 -5.81
CA PRO A 227 6.34 -20.31 -7.08
C PRO A 227 5.55 -21.09 -8.12
N SER A 228 5.57 -20.63 -9.38
CA SER A 228 4.96 -21.38 -10.47
C SER A 228 5.71 -22.71 -10.65
N ALA A 229 4.98 -23.83 -10.76
CA ALA A 229 5.56 -25.15 -11.03
C ALA A 229 6.28 -25.15 -12.40
N GLY A 230 7.55 -24.74 -12.40
CA GLY A 230 8.34 -24.51 -13.61
C GLY A 230 9.73 -23.91 -13.34
N GLU A 231 9.93 -23.25 -12.21
CA GLU A 231 11.25 -22.79 -11.78
C GLU A 231 11.70 -23.53 -10.52
N SER A 232 12.04 -24.81 -10.69
CA SER A 232 12.90 -25.45 -9.70
C SER A 232 14.26 -24.76 -9.75
N ALA A 233 14.69 -24.18 -8.64
CA ALA A 233 16.07 -23.75 -8.44
C ALA A 233 17.04 -24.82 -9.00
N PRO A 234 18.14 -24.42 -9.67
CA PRO A 234 19.09 -25.40 -10.16
C PRO A 234 19.54 -26.25 -8.98
N LYS A 235 19.27 -27.56 -9.07
CA LYS A 235 19.82 -28.54 -8.13
C LYS A 235 21.32 -28.32 -8.12
N ALA A 236 21.88 -27.97 -6.97
CA ALA A 236 23.31 -27.98 -6.76
C ALA A 236 23.81 -29.38 -7.14
N GLY A 237 24.47 -29.47 -8.29
CA GLY A 237 25.15 -30.67 -8.74
C GLY A 237 26.35 -30.94 -7.85
N TYR A 238 26.64 -32.24 -7.69
CA TYR A 238 27.73 -32.86 -6.91
C TYR A 238 29.06 -32.12 -6.94
#